data_AF-A0A357V7Z0-F1
#
_entry.id   AF-A0A357V7Z0-F1
#
_cell.length_a   1.000
_cell.length_b   1.000
_cell.length_c   1.000
_cell.angle_alpha   90.00
_cell.angle_beta   90.00
_cell.angle_gamma   90.00
#
_symmetry.space_group_name_H-M   'P 1'
#
loop_
_entity.id
_entity.type
_entity.pdbx_description
1 polymer ?
#
loop_
_entity_poly.entity_id
_entity_poly.type
_entity_poly.pdbx_seq_one_letter_code
_entity_poly.pdbx_strand_id
1 'polypeptide(L)' 'GTDLPGEHDDYDFGSGAGFYVNATRDPWSQHYNMYSYVTEELPDVVFNGIGGGDRDCQGIFGHSMGGHGALVIALRE' A
#
# COMPACT_ATOMS: atom_id res chain seq x y z
N GLY A 1 4.97 -3.04 -13.49
CA GLY A 1 3.56 -2.74 -13.23
C GLY A 1 2.73 -3.86 -13.79
N THR A 2 1.45 -3.58 -14.02
CA THR A 2 0.46 -4.50 -14.62
C THR A 2 0.28 -4.28 -16.13
N ASP A 3 1.05 -3.36 -16.72
CA ASP A 3 1.00 -2.90 -18.11
C ASP A 3 -0.42 -2.50 -18.55
N LEU A 4 -1.23 -1.97 -17.61
CA LEU A 4 -2.58 -1.50 -17.89
C LEU A 4 -2.55 -0.23 -18.76
N PRO A 5 -3.53 -0.02 -19.65
CA PRO A 5 -3.62 1.22 -20.41
C PRO A 5 -3.64 2.45 -19.49
N GLY A 6 -2.74 3.41 -19.72
CA GLY A 6 -2.61 4.61 -18.91
C GLY A 6 -1.78 4.46 -17.63
N GLU A 7 -1.26 3.27 -17.31
CA GLU A 7 -0.51 3.03 -16.07
C GLU A 7 0.85 3.74 -16.01
N HIS A 8 1.40 4.01 -17.19
CA HIS A 8 2.77 4.51 -17.37
C HIS A 8 2.82 5.84 -18.13
N ASP A 9 1.67 6.47 -18.36
CA ASP A 9 1.56 7.70 -19.15
C ASP A 9 2.11 8.90 -18.37
N ASP A 10 1.89 8.91 -17.04
CA ASP A 10 2.31 9.97 -16.13
C ASP A 10 2.94 9.40 -14.86
N TYR A 11 3.72 10.23 -14.15
CA TYR A 11 4.44 9.79 -12.95
C TYR A 11 3.57 9.78 -11.68
N ASP A 12 2.44 10.49 -11.69
CA ASP A 12 1.56 10.71 -10.53
C ASP A 12 0.33 9.79 -10.51
N PHE A 13 0.25 8.84 -11.44
CA PHE A 13 -0.81 7.85 -11.52
C PHE A 13 -0.27 6.50 -11.98
N GLY A 14 -0.94 5.41 -11.58
CA GLY A 14 -0.53 4.06 -11.96
C GLY A 14 0.74 3.59 -11.24
N SER A 15 1.69 3.05 -11.99
CA SER A 15 2.84 2.35 -11.43
C SER A 15 3.75 3.29 -10.64
N GLY A 16 4.00 2.97 -9.37
CA GLY A 16 4.75 3.83 -8.44
C GLY A 16 3.90 4.89 -7.75
N ALA A 17 2.63 5.03 -8.14
CA ALA A 17 1.67 6.01 -7.62
C ALA A 17 0.39 5.31 -7.11
N GLY A 18 0.54 4.31 -6.25
CA GLY A 18 -0.60 3.54 -5.71
C GLY A 18 -1.41 4.23 -4.60
N PHE A 19 -0.93 5.36 -4.08
CA PHE A 19 -1.57 6.21 -3.05
C PHE A 19 -2.03 5.50 -1.75
N TYR A 20 -1.62 4.24 -1.51
CA TYR A 20 -2.00 3.46 -0.33
C TYR A 20 -3.53 3.31 -0.18
N VAL A 21 -4.24 3.13 -1.30
CA VAL A 21 -5.68 2.88 -1.32
C VAL A 21 -5.99 1.46 -1.81
N ASN A 22 -7.22 1.01 -1.56
CA ASN A 22 -7.84 -0.09 -2.30
C ASN A 22 -8.71 0.52 -3.40
N ALA A 23 -8.26 0.40 -4.66
CA ALA A 23 -8.98 0.92 -5.80
C ALA A 23 -10.30 0.18 -6.00
N THR A 24 -11.35 0.92 -6.38
CA THR A 24 -12.70 0.37 -6.58
C THR A 24 -13.17 0.42 -8.03
N ARG A 25 -12.33 0.94 -8.93
CA ARG A 25 -12.66 1.16 -10.34
C ARG A 25 -11.78 0.29 -11.22
N ASP A 26 -12.43 -0.39 -12.17
CA ASP A 26 -11.72 -1.11 -13.21
C ASP A 26 -10.91 -0.15 -14.09
N PRO A 27 -9.74 -0.56 -14.60
CA PRO A 27 -9.11 -1.88 -14.36
C PRO A 27 -8.31 -1.96 -13.03
N TRP A 28 -8.12 -0.84 -12.34
CA TRP A 28 -7.23 -0.70 -11.18
C TRP A 28 -7.62 -1.58 -9.98
N SER A 29 -8.91 -1.79 -9.73
CA SER A 29 -9.42 -2.64 -8.63
C SER A 29 -8.87 -4.05 -8.61
N GLN A 30 -8.35 -4.56 -9.73
CA GLN A 30 -7.77 -5.90 -9.81
C GLN A 30 -6.40 -6.01 -9.12
N HIS A 31 -5.64 -4.91 -9.03
CA HIS A 31 -4.24 -4.94 -8.61
C HIS A 31 -3.84 -3.84 -7.63
N TYR A 32 -4.56 -2.71 -7.61
CA TYR A 32 -4.21 -1.52 -6.81
C TYR A 32 -4.85 -1.60 -5.42
N ASN A 33 -4.44 -2.61 -4.64
CA ASN A 33 -4.93 -2.89 -3.29
C ASN A 33 -3.85 -2.59 -2.23
N MET A 34 -3.19 -1.43 -2.37
CA MET A 34 -2.02 -1.07 -1.56
C MET A 34 -2.34 -0.80 -0.09
N TYR A 35 -3.59 -0.43 0.23
CA TYR A 35 -4.00 -0.31 1.64
C TYR A 35 -3.92 -1.67 2.31
N SER A 36 -4.69 -2.65 1.82
CA SER A 36 -4.70 -4.00 2.40
C SER A 36 -3.34 -4.69 2.30
N TYR A 37 -2.57 -4.45 1.24
CA TYR A 37 -1.21 -4.97 1.16
C TYR A 37 -0.34 -4.50 2.33
N VAL A 38 -0.37 -3.21 2.66
CA VAL A 38 0.49 -2.63 3.71
C VAL A 38 -0.05 -2.89 5.12
N THR A 39 -1.37 -2.98 5.30
CA THR A 39 -1.99 -3.15 6.63
C THR A 39 -2.24 -4.62 7.01
N GLU A 40 -2.35 -5.52 6.04
CA GLU A 40 -2.75 -6.91 6.29
C GLU A 40 -1.68 -7.90 5.79
N GLU A 41 -1.45 -7.94 4.47
CA GLU A 41 -0.62 -8.97 3.84
C GLU A 41 0.86 -8.86 4.22
N LEU A 42 1.46 -7.68 4.06
CA LEU A 42 2.87 -7.46 4.35
C LEU A 42 3.18 -7.66 5.84
N PRO A 43 2.40 -7.11 6.81
CA PRO A 43 2.58 -7.43 8.22
C PRO A 43 2.51 -8.94 8.49
N ASP A 44 1.58 -9.67 7.86
CA ASP A 44 1.48 -11.11 8.04
C ASP A 44 2.74 -11.85 7.56
N VAL A 45 3.25 -11.49 6.38
CA VAL A 45 4.52 -12.02 5.86
C VAL A 45 5.69 -11.72 6.81
N VAL A 46 5.76 -10.50 7.36
CA VAL A 46 6.85 -10.09 8.26
C VAL A 46 6.78 -10.85 9.58
N PHE A 47 5.63 -10.85 10.26
CA PHE A 47 5.51 -11.42 11.60
C PHE A 47 5.44 -12.96 11.58
N ASN A 48 4.66 -13.54 10.67
CA ASN A 48 4.42 -14.98 10.62
C ASN A 48 5.31 -15.71 9.61
N GLY A 49 5.60 -15.09 8.47
CA GLY A 49 6.39 -15.73 7.41
C GLY A 49 7.88 -15.80 7.73
N ILE A 50 8.44 -14.71 8.28
CA ILE A 50 9.89 -14.62 8.59
C ILE A 50 10.19 -14.43 10.08
N GLY A 51 9.17 -14.43 10.95
CA GLY A 51 9.34 -14.33 12.40
C GLY A 51 9.91 -13.00 12.89
N GLY A 52 9.65 -11.90 12.16
CA GLY A 52 10.26 -10.60 12.42
C GLY A 52 9.50 -9.76 13.44
N GLY A 53 10.15 -9.36 14.53
CA GLY A 53 9.66 -8.31 15.45
C GLY A 53 8.51 -8.71 16.37
N ASP A 54 7.93 -7.71 17.04
CA ASP A 54 6.76 -7.85 17.92
C ASP A 54 5.54 -7.23 17.24
N ARG A 55 4.49 -8.03 17.04
CA ARG A 55 3.26 -7.63 16.35
C ARG A 55 2.47 -6.57 17.13
N ASP A 56 2.64 -6.50 18.44
CA ASP A 56 1.94 -5.52 19.27
C ASP A 56 2.71 -4.19 19.37
N CYS A 57 3.95 -4.13 18.87
CA CYS A 57 4.82 -2.95 18.94
C CYS A 57 5.21 -2.46 17.53
N GLN A 58 4.27 -1.82 16.84
CA GLN A 58 4.46 -1.32 15.48
C GLN A 58 4.43 0.21 15.40
N GLY A 59 5.22 0.77 14.50
CA GLY A 59 5.19 2.20 14.17
C GLY A 59 5.22 2.38 12.65
N ILE A 60 4.57 3.44 12.16
CA ILE A 60 4.48 3.74 10.73
C ILE A 60 4.88 5.20 10.47
N PHE A 61 5.69 5.41 9.42
CA PHE A 61 6.13 6.73 8.97
C PHE A 61 6.38 6.69 7.46
N GLY A 62 6.48 7.86 6.82
CA GLY A 62 6.76 7.92 5.39
C GLY A 62 7.00 9.32 4.88
N HIS A 63 7.38 9.43 3.60
CA HIS A 63 7.67 10.68 2.90
C HIS A 63 6.70 10.92 1.74
N SER A 64 6.23 12.16 1.57
CA SER A 64 5.32 12.56 0.48
C SER A 64 4.06 11.66 0.41
N MET A 65 3.81 10.97 -0.71
CA MET A 65 2.74 9.96 -0.82
C MET A 65 2.82 8.91 0.29
N GLY A 66 4.02 8.49 0.70
CA GLY A 66 4.23 7.57 1.83
C GLY A 66 3.88 8.19 3.19
N GLY A 67 4.10 9.50 3.35
CA GLY A 67 3.68 10.23 4.55
C GLY A 67 2.17 10.35 4.63
N HIS A 68 1.51 10.58 3.48
CA HIS A 68 0.06 10.50 3.35
C HIS A 68 -0.46 9.11 3.77
N GLY A 69 0.10 8.03 3.21
CA GLY A 69 -0.27 6.66 3.55
C GLY A 69 -0.09 6.35 5.04
N ALA A 70 1.06 6.72 5.62
CA ALA A 70 1.34 6.51 7.04
C ALA A 70 0.30 7.20 7.95
N LEU A 71 -0.04 8.46 7.67
CA LEU A 71 -1.03 9.20 8.45
C LEU A 71 -2.44 8.61 8.30
N VAL A 72 -2.84 8.26 7.07
CA VAL A 72 -4.17 7.69 6.81
C VAL A 72 -4.35 6.35 7.51
N ILE A 73 -3.35 5.46 7.42
CA ILE A 73 -3.38 4.15 8.06
C ILE A 73 -3.43 4.31 9.58
N ALA A 74 -2.51 5.09 10.16
CA ALA A 74 -2.43 5.25 11.62
C ALA A 74 -3.67 5.90 12.26
N LEU A 75 -4.51 6.60 11.48
CA LEU A 75 -5.75 7.21 11.98
C LEU A 75 -6.99 6.33 11.76
N ARG A 76 -6.89 5.28 10.95
CA ARG A 76 -8.00 4.34 10.68
C ARG A 76 -7.91 3.06 11.49
N GLU A 77 -6.70 2.61 11.77
CA GLU A 77 -6.39 1.48 12.64
C GLU A 77 -6.31 1.92 14.11
#